data_AF-V9NC01-F1
#
_entry.id   AF-V9NC01-F1
#
_cell.length_a   1.000
_cell.length_b   1.000
_cell.length_c   1.000
_cell.angle_alpha   90.00
_cell.angle_beta   90.00
_cell.angle_gamma   90.00
#
_symmetry.space_group_name_H-M   'P 1'
#
loop_
_entity.id
_entity.type
_entity.pdbx_description
1 polymer ?
#
loop_
_entity_poly.entity_id
_entity_poly.type
_entity_poly.pdbx_seq_one_letter_code
_entity_poly.pdbx_strand_id
1 'polypeptide(L)'
;MGCRVFLAFILGVCLLSHCQSKHLLRFLTFCQKNVPSDEEYDVEFDGDELFYVDSITYQVERRLSEFAQQWTPDPGLPHEVYVSLGTCQYNIPRCIVGEKSPPEAIEVEVHTDHQTVETAVCVGGVTLGVVGVATGVWFIKKAKRSGWALRT
;
A
#
# COMPACT_ATOMS: atom_id res chain seq x y z
N MET A 1 -16.52 -38.55 -7.62
CA MET A 1 -17.13 -37.23 -7.32
C MET A 1 -16.21 -36.28 -6.55
N GLY A 2 -15.27 -36.72 -5.70
CA GLY A 2 -14.45 -35.82 -4.87
C GLY A 2 -13.46 -34.88 -5.61
N CYS A 3 -12.89 -35.28 -6.75
CA CYS A 3 -11.87 -34.47 -7.43
C CYS A 3 -12.44 -33.17 -8.06
N ARG A 4 -13.70 -33.20 -8.53
CA ARG A 4 -14.39 -32.04 -9.14
C ARG A 4 -14.86 -31.04 -8.07
N VAL A 5 -15.23 -31.51 -6.89
CA VAL A 5 -15.63 -30.66 -5.75
C VAL A 5 -14.43 -29.93 -5.16
N PHE A 6 -13.28 -30.60 -5.05
CA PHE A 6 -12.04 -29.99 -4.58
C PHE A 6 -11.52 -28.89 -5.51
N LEU A 7 -11.52 -29.13 -6.83
CA LEU A 7 -11.19 -28.11 -7.83
C LEU A 7 -12.13 -26.91 -7.75
N ALA A 8 -13.43 -27.14 -7.61
CA ALA A 8 -14.41 -26.07 -7.46
C ALA A 8 -14.24 -25.26 -6.15
N PHE A 9 -13.81 -25.91 -5.06
CA PHE A 9 -13.54 -25.23 -3.79
C PHE A 9 -12.27 -24.38 -3.86
N ILE A 10 -11.19 -24.88 -4.46
CA ILE A 10 -9.94 -24.12 -4.64
C ILE A 10 -10.16 -22.94 -5.60
N LEU A 11 -10.80 -23.17 -6.76
CA LEU A 11 -11.17 -22.09 -7.67
C LEU A 11 -12.15 -21.09 -7.04
N GLY A 12 -13.12 -21.56 -6.26
CA GLY A 12 -14.08 -20.73 -5.55
C GLY A 12 -13.45 -19.83 -4.48
N VAL A 13 -12.49 -20.34 -3.70
CA VAL A 13 -11.74 -19.57 -2.71
C VAL A 13 -10.81 -18.56 -3.39
N CYS A 14 -10.19 -18.92 -4.52
CA CYS A 14 -9.39 -17.98 -5.33
C CYS A 14 -10.25 -16.88 -5.99
N LEU A 15 -11.46 -17.20 -6.46
CA LEU A 15 -12.37 -16.24 -7.09
C LEU A 15 -13.07 -15.29 -6.08
N LEU A 16 -13.29 -15.73 -4.84
CA LEU A 16 -13.83 -14.86 -3.77
C LEU A 16 -12.78 -13.93 -3.17
N SER A 17 -11.49 -14.27 -3.33
CA SER A 17 -10.37 -13.43 -2.95
C SER A 17 -10.17 -12.37 -4.03
N HIS A 18 -11.11 -11.44 -4.15
CA HIS A 18 -10.86 -10.21 -4.89
C HIS A 18 -9.79 -9.45 -4.09
N CYS A 19 -8.52 -9.72 -4.37
CA CYS A 19 -7.40 -8.93 -3.86
C CYS A 19 -7.50 -7.55 -4.50
N GLN A 20 -8.38 -6.70 -3.98
CA GLN A 20 -8.25 -5.27 -4.17
C GLN A 20 -7.05 -4.84 -3.36
N SER A 21 -5.89 -4.75 -4.03
CA SER A 21 -4.78 -4.00 -3.49
C SER A 21 -5.27 -2.58 -3.23
N LYS A 22 -5.13 -2.12 -1.97
CA LYS A 22 -5.31 -0.71 -1.66
C LYS A 22 -4.05 0.00 -2.12
N HIS A 23 -4.23 0.95 -3.01
CA HIS A 23 -3.15 1.82 -3.46
C HIS A 23 -3.19 3.13 -2.68
N LEU A 24 -2.04 3.71 -2.44
CA LEU A 24 -1.88 4.91 -1.64
C LEU A 24 -1.28 6.02 -2.51
N LEU A 25 -2.09 7.04 -2.78
CA LEU A 25 -1.67 8.27 -3.46
C LEU A 25 -1.40 9.34 -2.40
N ARG A 26 -0.17 9.85 -2.31
CA ARG A 26 0.21 10.91 -1.37
C ARG A 26 0.48 12.20 -2.13
N PHE A 27 0.02 13.30 -1.54
CA PHE A 27 0.36 14.65 -1.93
C PHE A 27 1.14 15.24 -0.76
N LEU A 28 2.39 15.58 -0.99
CA LEU A 28 3.32 16.00 0.03
C LEU A 28 3.71 17.45 -0.20
N THR A 29 3.78 18.22 0.88
CA THR A 29 4.21 19.62 0.86
C THR A 29 5.27 19.77 1.92
N PHE A 30 6.47 20.14 1.49
CA PHE A 30 7.61 20.35 2.37
C PHE A 30 8.08 21.79 2.28
N CYS A 31 8.45 22.35 3.42
CA CYS A 31 9.16 23.61 3.51
C CYS A 31 9.95 23.62 4.83
N GLN A 32 11.09 24.32 4.86
CA GLN A 32 11.87 24.50 6.09
C GLN A 32 12.19 25.98 6.30
N LYS A 33 12.64 26.30 7.51
CA LYS A 33 13.14 27.63 7.84
C LYS A 33 14.64 27.70 7.56
N ASN A 34 15.08 28.82 6.97
CA ASN A 34 16.48 29.21 6.76
C ASN A 34 17.23 28.41 5.68
N VAL A 35 16.54 27.62 4.87
CA VAL A 35 17.10 27.09 3.62
C VAL A 35 16.41 27.84 2.48
N PRO A 36 17.15 28.59 1.65
CA PRO A 36 16.53 29.23 0.50
C PRO A 36 16.09 28.16 -0.51
N SER A 37 14.87 28.30 -1.03
CA SER A 37 14.28 27.48 -2.11
C SER A 37 14.22 25.97 -1.85
N ASP A 38 13.86 25.55 -0.65
CA ASP A 38 13.65 24.16 -0.25
C ASP A 38 12.17 23.77 -0.19
N GLU A 39 11.31 24.62 -0.74
CA GLU A 39 9.89 24.34 -0.79
C GLU A 39 9.59 23.38 -1.94
N GLU A 40 8.96 22.27 -1.57
CA GLU A 40 8.75 21.13 -2.46
C GLU A 40 7.29 20.69 -2.37
N TYR A 41 6.75 20.27 -3.51
CA TYR A 41 5.43 19.66 -3.60
C TYR A 41 5.54 18.44 -4.49
N ASP A 42 5.35 17.27 -3.90
CA ASP A 42 5.59 15.98 -4.54
C ASP A 42 4.34 15.13 -4.50
N VAL A 43 4.14 14.34 -5.55
CA VAL A 43 3.05 13.35 -5.60
C VAL A 43 3.63 11.97 -5.76
N GLU A 44 3.29 11.10 -4.82
CA GLU A 44 3.77 9.71 -4.76
C GLU A 44 2.62 8.72 -4.94
N PHE A 45 2.90 7.60 -5.58
CA PHE A 45 2.00 6.46 -5.69
C PHE A 45 2.69 5.21 -5.16
N ASP A 46 2.10 4.59 -4.14
CA ASP A 46 2.64 3.41 -3.46
C ASP A 46 4.08 3.56 -2.95
N GLY A 47 4.50 4.79 -2.64
CA GLY A 47 5.84 5.12 -2.15
C GLY A 47 6.85 5.50 -3.24
N ASP A 48 6.47 5.42 -4.52
CA ASP A 48 7.29 5.91 -5.63
C ASP A 48 6.85 7.32 -6.06
N GLU A 49 7.81 8.22 -6.26
CA GLU A 49 7.56 9.57 -6.77
C GLU A 49 7.06 9.52 -8.22
N LEU A 50 5.88 10.09 -8.47
CA LEU A 50 5.36 10.25 -9.83
C LEU A 50 5.91 11.53 -10.47
N PHE A 51 5.86 12.64 -9.74
CA PHE A 51 6.28 13.96 -10.18
C PHE A 51 6.38 14.93 -9.00
N TYR A 52 7.13 16.01 -9.20
CA TYR A 52 7.14 17.18 -8.35
C TYR A 52 6.67 18.42 -9.12
N VAL A 53 6.36 19.49 -8.39
CA VAL A 53 6.03 20.79 -8.98
C VAL A 53 7.15 21.77 -8.68
N ASP A 54 7.75 22.33 -9.73
CA ASP A 54 8.74 23.38 -9.59
C ASP A 54 8.09 24.61 -8.93
N SER A 55 8.56 24.98 -7.75
CA SER A 55 7.93 26.01 -6.91
C SER A 55 8.05 27.43 -7.45
N ILE A 56 8.93 27.65 -8.44
CA ILE A 56 9.15 28.96 -9.05
C ILE A 56 8.26 29.16 -10.28
N THR A 57 8.21 28.16 -11.15
CA THR A 57 7.51 28.19 -12.44
C THR A 57 6.14 27.55 -12.37
N TYR A 58 5.84 26.81 -11.30
CA TYR A 58 4.63 26.01 -11.09
C TYR A 58 4.38 25.00 -12.23
N GLN A 59 5.47 24.51 -12.83
CA GLN A 59 5.42 23.46 -13.84
C GLN A 59 5.56 22.09 -13.19
N VAL A 60 4.86 21.11 -13.75
CA VAL A 60 4.91 19.73 -13.29
C VAL A 60 6.08 19.02 -13.96
N GLU A 61 7.05 18.60 -13.15
CA GLU A 61 8.22 17.86 -13.57
C GLU A 61 8.05 16.39 -13.22
N ARG A 62 7.92 15.55 -14.26
CA ARG A 62 7.63 14.12 -14.10
C ARG A 62 8.90 13.33 -13.88
N ARG A 63 8.86 12.39 -12.94
CA ARG A 63 10.01 11.55 -12.60
C ARG A 63 10.44 10.66 -13.77
N LEU A 64 9.46 10.12 -14.52
CA LEU A 64 9.66 9.31 -15.72
C LEU A 64 8.95 9.94 -16.93
N SER A 65 9.60 9.84 -18.08
CA SER A 65 9.09 10.42 -19.33
C SER A 65 7.85 9.72 -19.88
N GLU A 66 7.69 8.43 -19.57
CA GLU A 66 6.60 7.57 -20.00
C GLU A 66 5.26 8.02 -19.40
N PHE A 67 5.30 8.54 -18.17
CA PHE A 67 4.15 9.09 -17.47
C PHE A 67 3.52 10.26 -18.24
N ALA A 68 4.34 11.05 -18.94
CA ALA A 68 3.88 12.18 -19.74
C ALA A 68 2.91 11.81 -20.87
N GLN A 69 3.00 10.57 -21.34
CA GLN A 69 2.24 10.09 -22.49
C GLN A 69 0.90 9.47 -22.08
N GLN A 70 0.77 9.05 -20.82
CA GLN A 70 -0.38 8.28 -20.34
C GLN A 70 -1.38 9.12 -19.56
N TRP A 71 -0.93 10.19 -18.88
CA TRP A 71 -1.81 11.04 -18.09
C TRP A 71 -1.35 12.49 -18.11
N THR A 72 -2.31 13.40 -17.93
CA THR A 72 -2.10 14.84 -17.85
C THR A 72 -2.41 15.32 -16.43
N PRO A 73 -1.54 16.12 -15.80
CA PRO A 73 -1.82 16.71 -14.49
C PRO A 73 -3.09 17.55 -14.48
N ASP A 74 -3.74 17.63 -13.32
CA ASP A 74 -4.90 18.48 -13.12
C ASP A 74 -4.53 19.94 -13.46
N PRO A 75 -5.26 20.62 -14.38
CA PRO A 75 -5.03 22.02 -14.67
C PRO A 75 -5.11 22.96 -13.46
N GLY A 76 -5.82 22.56 -12.39
CA GLY A 76 -5.92 23.30 -11.13
C GLY A 76 -4.74 23.10 -10.18
N LEU A 77 -3.88 22.11 -10.43
CA LEU A 77 -2.76 21.75 -9.56
C LEU A 77 -1.81 22.91 -9.26
N PRO A 78 -1.41 23.78 -10.22
CA PRO A 78 -0.55 24.93 -9.91
C PRO A 78 -1.12 25.86 -8.84
N HIS A 79 -2.45 26.05 -8.83
CA HIS A 79 -3.12 26.87 -7.83
C HIS A 79 -3.14 26.18 -6.46
N GLU A 80 -3.41 24.88 -6.43
CA GLU A 80 -3.35 24.08 -5.21
C GLU A 80 -1.95 24.13 -4.57
N VAL A 81 -0.91 23.96 -5.38
CA VAL A 81 0.50 24.01 -4.95
C VAL A 81 0.83 25.38 -4.38
N TYR A 82 0.47 26.47 -5.08
CA TYR A 82 0.68 27.83 -4.59
C TYR A 82 0.07 28.06 -3.21
N VAL A 83 -1.17 27.59 -2.99
CA VAL A 83 -1.87 27.72 -1.70
C VAL A 83 -1.23 26.83 -0.64
N SER A 84 -0.85 25.60 -0.98
CA SER A 84 -0.23 24.65 -0.06
C SER A 84 1.13 25.15 0.44
N LEU A 85 2.02 25.56 -0.48
CA LEU A 85 3.33 26.14 -0.17
C LEU A 85 3.19 27.41 0.66
N GLY A 86 2.31 28.33 0.26
CA GLY A 86 2.04 29.55 1.03
C GLY A 86 1.54 29.27 2.45
N THR A 87 0.70 28.23 2.61
CA THR A 87 0.22 27.77 3.91
C THR A 87 1.34 27.16 4.74
N CYS A 88 2.20 26.35 4.13
CA CYS A 88 3.37 25.75 4.76
C CYS A 88 4.29 26.84 5.35
N GLN A 89 4.70 27.79 4.51
CA GLN A 89 5.55 28.91 4.93
C GLN A 89 4.89 29.79 6.01
N TYR A 90 3.58 29.98 5.93
CA TYR A 90 2.83 30.73 6.94
C TYR A 90 2.78 30.00 8.29
N ASN A 91 2.65 28.66 8.29
CA ASN A 91 2.48 27.87 9.50
C ASN A 91 3.79 27.65 10.27
N ILE A 92 4.91 27.41 9.59
CA ILE A 92 6.22 27.12 10.24
C ILE A 92 6.57 28.10 11.36
N PRO A 93 6.65 29.43 11.14
CA PRO A 93 7.05 30.36 12.20
C PRO A 93 6.07 30.37 13.37
N ARG A 94 4.78 30.08 13.13
CA ARG A 94 3.74 30.01 14.18
C ARG A 94 3.88 28.74 15.01
N CYS A 95 4.10 27.61 14.36
CA CYS A 95 4.36 26.33 15.02
C CYS A 95 5.62 26.40 15.90
N ILE A 96 6.71 27.00 15.40
CA ILE A 96 7.96 27.18 16.18
C ILE A 96 7.72 27.99 17.46
N VAL A 97 6.93 29.06 17.37
CA VAL A 97 6.58 29.88 18.54
C VAL A 97 5.68 29.10 19.51
N GLY A 98 4.69 28.36 18.99
CA GLY A 98 3.76 27.57 19.79
C GLY A 98 4.43 26.42 20.55
N GLU A 99 5.31 25.68 19.87
CA GLU A 99 6.05 24.53 20.41
C GLU A 99 7.30 24.92 21.21
N LYS A 100 7.60 26.23 21.31
CA LYS A 100 8.78 26.77 22.02
C LYS A 100 10.11 26.22 21.50
N SER A 101 10.21 26.01 20.20
CA SER A 101 11.42 25.49 19.53
C SER A 101 11.92 24.18 20.17
N PRO A 102 11.17 23.07 20.00
CA PRO A 102 11.59 21.77 20.53
C PRO A 102 12.93 21.35 19.92
N PRO A 103 13.74 20.55 20.63
CA PRO A 103 14.99 20.04 20.06
C PRO A 103 14.70 19.20 18.82
N GLU A 104 15.55 19.34 17.81
CA GLU A 104 15.46 18.59 16.56
C GLU A 104 15.75 17.10 16.84
N ALA A 105 14.69 16.30 16.97
CA ALA A 105 14.78 14.86 17.15
C ALA A 105 14.58 14.20 15.78
N ILE A 106 15.58 13.45 15.32
CA ILE A 106 15.45 12.64 14.10
C ILE A 106 14.53 11.47 14.45
N GLU A 107 13.27 11.54 14.06
CA GLU A 107 12.36 10.41 14.14
C GLU A 107 12.69 9.45 12.99
N VAL A 108 13.10 8.23 13.34
CA VAL A 108 13.30 7.16 12.35
C VAL A 108 11.91 6.70 11.92
N GLU A 109 11.50 7.04 10.70
CA GLU A 109 10.25 6.59 10.12
C GLU A 109 10.34 5.07 9.88
N VAL A 110 9.66 4.29 10.74
CA VAL A 110 9.54 2.85 10.57
C VAL A 110 8.44 2.61 9.55
N HIS A 111 8.83 2.37 8.30
CA HIS A 111 7.90 1.94 7.25
C HIS A 111 7.31 0.58 7.65
N THR A 112 6.06 0.58 8.13
CA THR A 112 5.31 -0.63 8.41
C THR A 112 4.65 -1.09 7.12
N ASP A 113 5.34 -1.98 6.40
CA ASP A 113 4.84 -2.61 5.17
C ASP A 113 3.53 -3.38 5.44
N HIS A 114 2.40 -2.72 5.18
CA HIS A 114 1.05 -3.31 5.22
C HIS A 114 0.96 -4.55 4.31
N GLN A 115 1.73 -4.58 3.22
CA GLN A 115 1.83 -5.72 2.31
C GLN A 115 2.35 -7.02 2.98
N THR A 116 3.17 -6.90 4.03
CA THR A 116 3.74 -8.06 4.72
C THR A 116 2.68 -8.82 5.52
N VAL A 117 1.68 -8.13 6.07
CA VAL A 117 0.62 -8.75 6.87
C VAL A 117 -0.37 -9.50 5.97
N GLU A 118 -0.76 -8.90 4.84
CA GLU A 118 -1.70 -9.52 3.90
C GLU A 118 -1.13 -10.79 3.26
N THR A 119 0.15 -10.77 2.89
CA THR A 119 0.85 -11.95 2.35
C THR A 119 0.97 -13.06 3.39
N ALA A 120 1.28 -12.73 4.65
CA ALA A 120 1.37 -13.71 5.74
C ALA A 120 0.02 -14.42 6.00
N VAL A 121 -1.09 -13.67 6.01
CA VAL A 121 -2.44 -14.24 6.20
C VAL A 121 -2.81 -15.16 5.04
N CYS A 122 -2.50 -14.78 3.80
CA CYS A 122 -2.79 -15.61 2.62
C CYS A 122 -1.99 -16.93 2.65
N VAL A 123 -0.69 -16.88 2.91
CA VAL A 123 0.18 -18.06 3.02
C VAL A 123 -0.26 -18.98 4.18
N GLY A 124 -0.62 -18.40 5.33
CA GLY A 124 -1.18 -19.13 6.46
C GLY A 124 -2.48 -19.85 6.12
N GLY A 125 -3.38 -19.20 5.38
CA GLY A 125 -4.63 -19.81 4.93
C GLY A 125 -4.42 -21.00 4.00
N VAL A 126 -3.51 -20.88 3.03
CA VAL A 126 -3.20 -21.96 2.06
C VAL A 126 -2.58 -23.18 2.77
N THR A 127 -1.64 -22.96 3.69
CA THR A 127 -0.98 -24.05 4.42
C THR A 127 -1.96 -24.84 5.29
N LEU A 128 -2.83 -24.15 6.05
CA LEU A 128 -3.89 -24.80 6.84
C LEU A 128 -4.88 -25.57 5.95
N GLY A 129 -5.23 -25.03 4.78
CA GLY A 129 -6.06 -25.71 3.81
C GLY A 129 -5.47 -27.04 3.35
N VAL A 130 -4.21 -27.05 2.91
CA VAL A 130 -3.52 -28.26 2.44
C VAL A 130 -3.41 -29.33 3.53
N VAL A 131 -3.11 -28.92 4.77
CA VAL A 131 -3.06 -29.83 5.93
C VAL A 131 -4.43 -30.47 6.19
N GLY A 132 -5.52 -29.70 6.08
CA GLY A 132 -6.88 -30.22 6.19
C GLY A 132 -7.21 -31.28 5.13
N VAL A 133 -6.76 -31.07 3.89
CA VAL A 133 -6.96 -32.06 2.82
C VAL A 133 -6.17 -33.35 3.09
N ALA A 134 -4.90 -33.23 3.44
CA ALA A 134 -4.02 -34.38 3.67
C ALA A 134 -4.53 -35.25 4.83
N THR A 135 -4.91 -34.61 5.94
CA THR A 135 -5.47 -35.30 7.12
C THR A 135 -6.80 -35.98 6.81
N GLY A 136 -7.71 -35.31 6.09
CA GLY A 136 -8.99 -35.90 5.66
C GLY A 136 -8.81 -37.14 4.77
N VAL A 137 -7.92 -37.06 3.77
CA VAL A 137 -7.61 -38.20 2.89
C VAL A 137 -7.01 -39.36 3.68
N TRP A 138 -6.14 -39.08 4.65
CA TRP A 138 -5.55 -40.10 5.52
C TRP A 138 -6.62 -40.81 6.36
N PHE A 139 -7.56 -40.07 6.97
CA PHE A 139 -8.68 -40.65 7.71
C PHE A 139 -9.55 -41.56 6.83
N ILE A 140 -9.88 -41.13 5.61
CA ILE A 140 -10.64 -41.96 4.66
C ILE A 140 -9.89 -43.25 4.30
N LYS A 141 -8.58 -43.15 4.02
CA LYS A 141 -7.74 -44.33 3.74
C LYS A 141 -7.65 -45.27 4.95
N LYS A 142 -7.60 -44.72 6.17
CA LYS A 142 -7.58 -45.52 7.41
C LYS A 142 -8.91 -46.24 7.64
N ALA A 143 -10.05 -45.55 7.45
CA ALA A 143 -11.38 -46.13 7.59
C ALA A 143 -11.65 -47.26 6.58
N LYS A 144 -11.15 -47.14 5.34
CA LYS A 144 -11.20 -48.23 4.36
C LYS A 144 -10.33 -49.42 4.76
N ARG A 145 -9.13 -49.20 5.30
CA ARG A 145 -8.22 -50.27 5.74
C ARG A 145 -8.69 -50.99 7.01
N SER A 146 -9.41 -50.31 7.91
CA SER A 146 -9.92 -50.92 9.14
C SER A 146 -11.18 -51.77 8.94
N GLY A 147 -11.73 -51.86 7.72
CA GLY A 147 -12.91 -52.68 7.44
C GLY A 147 -14.23 -52.17 8.04
N TRP A 148 -14.25 -50.94 8.57
CA TRP A 148 -15.45 -50.37 9.21
C TRP A 148 -16.59 -50.10 8.22
N ALA A 149 -16.30 -50.00 6.92
CA ALA A 149 -17.30 -49.83 5.87
C ALA A 149 -18.06 -51.13 5.49
N LEU A 150 -17.76 -52.27 6.13
CA LEU A 150 -18.43 -53.56 5.91
C LEU A 150 -19.18 -54.07 7.15
N ARG A 151 -19.42 -53.22 8.17
CA ARG A 151 -20.12 -53.61 9.41
C ARG A 151 -21.34 -52.72 9.73
N THR A 152 -22.06 -52.29 8.70
CA THR A 152 -23.45 -51.80 8.78
C THR A 152 -24.24 -52.41 7.64
#